data_AF-A0A1R4KP75-F1
#
_entry.id   AF-A0A1R4KP75-F1
#
_cell.length_a   1.000
_cell.length_b   1.000
_cell.length_c   1.000
_cell.angle_alpha   90.00
_cell.angle_beta   90.00
_cell.angle_gamma   90.00
#
_symmetry.space_group_name_H-M   'P 1'
#
loop_
_entity.id
_entity.type
_entity.pdbx_description
1 polymer ?
#
loop_
_entity_poly.entity_id
_entity_poly.type
_entity_poly.pdbx_seq_one_letter_code
_entity_poly.pdbx_strand_id
1 'polypeptide(L)'
;MDFDAILKQVPIGDIAERFGVSPDVARQAVQEGGAALLGGLAKNAETAEGSSAIEQALSRHEGFNGASKVDDIDTADGDKIVKHVFGNKEKEVVNSLTESKKTAGGIDFGKLLPVLAPIVMGLIANATKGKSTGGGGGLGDILGGLLGGGQNEQSSGGGGLGDILGGLGGMFGGGQQSGSNSGGNVVGDILGGLFGKK
;
A
#
# COMPACT_ATOMS: atom_id res chain seq x y z
N MET A 1 2.92 -0.62 8.76
CA MET A 1 3.74 -1.78 8.33
C MET A 1 4.90 -1.14 7.63
N ASP A 2 6.11 -1.44 8.06
CA ASP A 2 7.29 -0.84 7.46
C ASP A 2 7.41 -1.36 6.04
N PHE A 3 7.38 -0.46 5.07
CA PHE A 3 7.58 -0.81 3.68
C PHE A 3 8.95 -1.49 3.47
N ASP A 4 9.92 -1.16 4.34
CA ASP A 4 11.19 -1.87 4.48
C ASP A 4 11.07 -3.37 4.75
N ALA A 5 10.01 -3.84 5.43
CA ALA A 5 9.80 -5.27 5.66
C ALA A 5 9.43 -5.99 4.35
N ILE A 6 8.65 -5.34 3.48
CA ILE A 6 8.38 -5.83 2.13
C ILE A 6 9.68 -5.86 1.33
N LEU A 7 10.45 -4.76 1.32
CA LEU A 7 11.71 -4.68 0.58
C LEU A 7 12.75 -5.71 1.02
N LYS A 8 12.77 -6.11 2.30
CA LYS A 8 13.69 -7.13 2.83
C LYS A 8 13.31 -8.56 2.42
N GLN A 9 12.05 -8.80 2.08
CA GLN A 9 11.56 -10.14 1.69
C GLN A 9 11.36 -10.30 0.19
N VAL A 10 11.46 -9.21 -0.57
CA VAL A 10 11.38 -9.19 -2.02
C VAL A 10 12.80 -9.25 -2.61
N PRO A 11 13.11 -10.19 -3.52
CA PRO A 11 14.41 -10.26 -4.17
C PRO A 11 14.54 -9.18 -5.25
N ILE A 12 14.77 -7.93 -4.84
CA ILE A 12 14.85 -6.74 -5.71
C ILE A 12 15.85 -6.94 -6.86
N GLY A 13 17.01 -7.55 -6.59
CA GLY A 13 18.03 -7.79 -7.62
C GLY A 13 17.52 -8.73 -8.71
N ASP A 14 16.82 -9.79 -8.33
CA ASP A 14 16.27 -10.78 -9.27
C ASP A 14 15.10 -10.22 -10.07
N ILE A 15 14.27 -9.35 -9.46
CA ILE A 15 13.25 -8.58 -10.18
C ILE A 15 13.91 -7.63 -11.18
N ALA A 16 14.96 -6.90 -10.78
CA ALA A 16 15.67 -6.00 -11.68
C ALA A 16 16.24 -6.75 -12.91
N GLU A 17 16.84 -7.93 -12.69
CA GLU A 17 17.37 -8.78 -13.76
C GLU A 17 16.28 -9.33 -14.67
N ARG A 18 15.21 -9.92 -14.12
CA ARG A 18 14.10 -10.50 -14.91
C ARG A 18 13.39 -9.47 -15.78
N PHE A 19 13.27 -8.24 -15.29
CA PHE A 19 12.57 -7.17 -15.98
C PHE A 19 13.52 -6.26 -16.78
N GLY A 20 14.82 -6.48 -16.71
CA GLY A 20 15.82 -5.73 -17.47
C GLY A 20 15.91 -4.26 -17.05
N VAL A 21 15.71 -3.96 -15.77
CA VAL A 21 15.72 -2.59 -15.23
C VAL A 21 16.77 -2.40 -14.15
N SER A 22 17.00 -1.14 -13.75
CA SER A 22 17.84 -0.82 -12.60
C SER A 22 17.19 -1.27 -11.28
N PRO A 23 17.98 -1.65 -10.26
CA PRO A 23 17.46 -1.98 -8.94
C PRO A 23 16.58 -0.89 -8.33
N ASP A 24 16.86 0.38 -8.61
CA ASP A 24 16.05 1.50 -8.12
C ASP A 24 14.65 1.53 -8.75
N VAL A 25 14.55 1.25 -10.05
CA VAL A 25 13.28 1.11 -10.75
C VAL A 25 12.51 -0.10 -10.23
N ALA A 26 13.19 -1.22 -9.98
CA ALA A 26 12.58 -2.39 -9.37
C ALA A 26 12.04 -2.10 -7.96
N ARG A 27 12.82 -1.42 -7.09
CA ARG A 27 12.35 -0.99 -5.76
C ARG A 27 11.11 -0.13 -5.84
N GLN A 28 11.10 0.83 -6.77
CA GLN A 28 9.98 1.73 -6.94
C GLN A 28 8.74 1.01 -7.48
N ALA A 29 8.91 0.06 -8.40
CA ALA A 29 7.79 -0.74 -8.89
C ALA A 29 7.23 -1.66 -7.80
N VAL A 30 8.09 -2.21 -6.93
CA VAL A 30 7.68 -2.98 -5.75
C VAL A 30 6.92 -2.09 -4.76
N GLN A 31 7.31 -0.82 -4.62
CA GLN A 31 6.57 0.19 -3.85
C GLN A 31 5.16 0.42 -4.36
N GLU A 32 5.05 0.75 -5.64
CA GLU A 32 3.77 1.08 -6.25
C GLU A 32 2.86 -0.16 -6.34
N GLY A 33 3.42 -1.31 -6.72
CA GLY A 33 2.69 -2.57 -6.79
C GLY A 33 2.25 -3.09 -5.42
N GLY A 34 3.12 -3.01 -4.41
CA GLY A 34 2.78 -3.36 -3.04
C GLY A 34 1.69 -2.47 -2.45
N ALA A 35 1.76 -1.14 -2.70
CA ALA A 35 0.73 -0.21 -2.27
C ALA A 35 -0.62 -0.47 -2.96
N ALA A 36 -0.61 -0.75 -4.27
CA ALA A 36 -1.81 -1.11 -5.01
C ALA A 36 -2.45 -2.41 -4.47
N LEU A 37 -1.65 -3.45 -4.25
CA LEU A 37 -2.10 -4.72 -3.68
C LEU A 37 -2.71 -4.52 -2.29
N LEU A 38 -2.05 -3.75 -1.42
CA LEU A 38 -2.55 -3.44 -0.09
C LEU A 38 -3.86 -2.65 -0.16
N GLY A 39 -3.96 -1.67 -1.05
CA GLY A 39 -5.19 -0.90 -1.26
C GLY A 39 -6.35 -1.76 -1.76
N GLY A 40 -6.09 -2.67 -2.70
CA GLY A 40 -7.09 -3.63 -3.18
C GLY A 40 -7.52 -4.61 -2.09
N LEU A 41 -6.57 -5.13 -1.30
CA LEU A 41 -6.87 -6.02 -0.17
C LEU A 41 -7.70 -5.31 0.89
N ALA A 42 -7.32 -4.09 1.27
CA ALA A 42 -8.07 -3.26 2.19
C ALA A 42 -9.51 -3.04 1.68
N LYS A 43 -9.68 -2.77 0.37
CA LYS A 43 -10.99 -2.59 -0.23
C LYS A 43 -11.86 -3.85 -0.18
N ASN A 44 -11.27 -5.03 -0.39
CA ASN A 44 -11.99 -6.30 -0.27
C ASN A 44 -12.32 -6.63 1.19
N ALA A 45 -11.44 -6.29 2.12
CA ALA A 45 -11.67 -6.50 3.54
C ALA A 45 -12.78 -5.60 4.13
N GLU A 46 -13.28 -4.60 3.39
CA GLU A 46 -14.47 -3.83 3.78
C GLU A 46 -15.76 -4.67 3.76
N THR A 47 -15.79 -5.77 3.00
CA THR A 47 -16.95 -6.68 2.96
C THR A 47 -16.68 -7.93 3.79
N ALA A 48 -17.76 -8.55 4.31
CA ALA A 48 -17.66 -9.77 5.09
C ALA A 48 -17.13 -10.93 4.23
N GLU A 49 -17.56 -11.00 2.97
CA GLU A 49 -17.14 -12.02 2.02
C GLU A 49 -15.66 -11.86 1.65
N GLY A 50 -15.22 -10.63 1.39
CA GLY A 50 -13.83 -10.35 1.03
C GLY A 50 -12.89 -10.54 2.21
N SER A 51 -13.29 -10.14 3.42
CA SER A 51 -12.55 -10.47 4.65
C SER A 51 -12.36 -11.97 4.82
N SER A 52 -13.42 -12.77 4.71
CA SER A 52 -13.33 -14.22 4.86
C SER A 52 -12.47 -14.88 3.78
N ALA A 53 -12.56 -14.40 2.53
CA ALA A 53 -11.72 -14.88 1.44
C ALA A 53 -10.24 -14.58 1.70
N ILE A 54 -9.93 -13.39 2.21
CA ILE A 54 -8.55 -13.03 2.56
C ILE A 54 -8.07 -13.88 3.75
N GLU A 55 -8.87 -14.08 4.80
CA GLU A 55 -8.50 -14.95 5.93
C GLU A 55 -8.14 -16.37 5.48
N GLN A 56 -8.94 -16.95 4.58
CA GLN A 56 -8.65 -18.26 3.99
C GLN A 56 -7.36 -18.27 3.17
N ALA A 57 -7.11 -17.21 2.40
CA ALA A 57 -5.86 -17.05 1.66
C ALA A 57 -4.68 -16.90 2.63
N LEU A 58 -4.80 -16.11 3.69
CA LEU A 58 -3.76 -15.93 4.69
C LEU A 58 -3.39 -17.26 5.35
N SER A 59 -4.37 -18.07 5.76
CA SER A 59 -4.09 -19.40 6.31
C SER A 59 -3.39 -20.36 5.35
N ARG A 60 -3.57 -20.19 4.03
CA ARG A 60 -2.85 -20.97 3.02
C ARG A 60 -1.41 -20.50 2.81
N HIS A 61 -1.12 -19.23 3.11
CA HIS A 61 0.19 -18.60 2.96
C HIS A 61 0.89 -18.37 4.31
N GLU A 62 0.39 -18.99 5.38
CA GLU A 62 1.05 -18.98 6.69
C GLU A 62 2.44 -19.65 6.59
N GLY A 63 3.48 -18.96 7.06
CA GLY A 63 4.84 -19.50 7.09
C GLY A 63 5.69 -19.21 5.85
N PHE A 64 5.19 -18.41 4.90
CA PHE A 64 6.04 -17.81 3.87
C PHE A 64 7.05 -16.85 4.52
N ASN A 65 8.35 -17.16 4.44
CA ASN A 65 9.41 -16.38 5.10
C ASN A 65 10.13 -15.40 4.14
N GLY A 66 9.50 -15.07 3.01
CA GLY A 66 10.15 -14.39 1.89
C GLY A 66 10.60 -15.38 0.81
N ALA A 67 10.82 -14.87 -0.38
CA ALA A 67 11.39 -15.62 -1.50
C ALA A 67 12.82 -15.15 -1.73
N SER A 68 13.76 -16.09 -1.88
CA SER A 68 15.15 -15.76 -2.20
C SER A 68 15.31 -15.47 -3.69
N LYS A 69 14.45 -16.06 -4.52
CA LYS A 69 14.36 -15.87 -5.98
C LYS A 69 12.91 -15.70 -6.41
N VAL A 70 12.71 -15.03 -7.54
CA VAL A 70 11.42 -14.94 -8.21
C VAL A 70 10.92 -16.31 -8.66
N ASP A 71 11.83 -17.25 -8.95
CA ASP A 71 11.49 -18.64 -9.29
C ASP A 71 10.88 -19.44 -8.12
N ASP A 72 11.12 -19.02 -6.88
CA ASP A 72 10.53 -19.66 -5.69
C ASP A 72 9.06 -19.25 -5.49
N ILE A 73 8.57 -18.31 -6.29
CA ILE A 73 7.25 -17.71 -6.16
C ILE A 73 6.29 -18.41 -7.12
N ASP A 74 5.19 -18.92 -6.59
CA ASP A 74 4.09 -19.42 -7.40
C ASP A 74 3.34 -18.25 -8.05
N THR A 75 3.76 -17.87 -9.26
CA THR A 75 3.12 -16.81 -10.02
C THR A 75 1.71 -17.17 -10.47
N ALA A 76 1.39 -18.46 -10.62
CA ALA A 76 0.04 -18.89 -11.00
C ALA A 76 -0.94 -18.74 -9.84
N ASP A 77 -0.47 -18.92 -8.62
CA ASP A 77 -1.22 -18.55 -7.42
C ASP A 77 -1.28 -17.02 -7.25
N GLY A 78 -0.17 -16.33 -7.50
CA GLY A 78 -0.10 -14.88 -7.57
C GLY A 78 -1.15 -14.25 -8.48
N ASP A 79 -1.33 -14.78 -9.69
CA ASP A 79 -2.38 -14.35 -10.64
C ASP A 79 -3.77 -14.45 -10.02
N LYS A 80 -4.06 -15.53 -9.29
CA LYS A 80 -5.37 -15.71 -8.64
C LYS A 80 -5.58 -14.71 -7.52
N ILE A 81 -4.53 -14.40 -6.76
CA ILE A 81 -4.56 -13.40 -5.70
C ILE A 81 -4.83 -12.02 -6.32
N VAL A 82 -4.03 -11.61 -7.31
CA VAL A 82 -4.21 -10.33 -8.03
C VAL A 82 -5.64 -10.19 -8.56
N LYS A 83 -6.16 -11.25 -9.18
CA LYS A 83 -7.53 -11.28 -9.68
C LYS A 83 -8.59 -11.19 -8.58
N HIS A 84 -8.39 -11.81 -7.42
CA HIS A 84 -9.29 -11.62 -6.28
C HIS A 84 -9.20 -10.20 -5.71
N VAL A 85 -7.99 -9.66 -5.62
CA VAL A 85 -7.70 -8.36 -5.03
C VAL A 85 -8.28 -7.23 -5.86
N PHE A 86 -8.14 -7.27 -7.18
CA PHE A 86 -8.62 -6.18 -8.03
C PHE A 86 -9.92 -6.50 -8.76
N GLY A 87 -10.31 -7.78 -8.85
CA GLY A 87 -11.53 -8.21 -9.53
C GLY A 87 -11.59 -7.65 -10.96
N ASN A 88 -12.69 -6.96 -11.26
CA ASN A 88 -12.90 -6.34 -12.58
C ASN A 88 -11.96 -5.17 -12.87
N LYS A 89 -11.29 -4.61 -11.84
CA LYS A 89 -10.38 -3.45 -11.97
C LYS A 89 -8.94 -3.85 -12.22
N GLU A 90 -8.61 -5.13 -12.23
CA GLU A 90 -7.25 -5.64 -12.42
C GLU A 90 -6.55 -4.98 -13.62
N LYS A 91 -7.20 -5.00 -14.78
CA LYS A 91 -6.66 -4.40 -16.01
C LYS A 91 -6.45 -2.90 -15.89
N GLU A 92 -7.38 -2.19 -15.24
CA GLU A 92 -7.28 -0.74 -15.06
C GLU A 92 -6.12 -0.38 -14.12
N VAL A 93 -5.94 -1.13 -13.04
CA VAL A 93 -4.84 -0.95 -12.08
C VAL A 93 -3.50 -1.29 -12.74
N VAL A 94 -3.42 -2.43 -13.43
CA VAL A 94 -2.21 -2.85 -14.17
C VAL A 94 -1.82 -1.79 -15.20
N ASN A 95 -2.76 -1.32 -16.00
CA ASN A 95 -2.50 -0.29 -17.02
C ASN A 95 -2.07 1.03 -16.35
N SER A 96 -2.78 1.48 -15.32
CA SER A 96 -2.46 2.73 -14.60
C SER A 96 -1.06 2.70 -13.99
N LEU A 97 -0.64 1.56 -13.43
CA LEU A 97 0.69 1.38 -12.85
C LEU A 97 1.79 1.24 -13.92
N THR A 98 1.48 0.59 -15.04
CA THR A 98 2.42 0.43 -16.17
C THR A 98 2.64 1.74 -16.92
N GLU A 99 1.60 2.57 -17.04
CA GLU A 99 1.62 3.90 -17.67
C GLU A 99 2.09 5.02 -16.72
N SER A 100 2.21 4.72 -15.42
CA SER A 100 2.68 5.67 -14.41
C SER A 100 4.05 6.24 -14.79
N LYS A 101 4.16 7.57 -14.84
CA LYS A 101 5.44 8.27 -15.11
C LYS A 101 6.54 7.97 -14.10
N LYS A 102 6.17 7.44 -12.94
CA LYS A 102 7.09 7.09 -11.86
C LYS A 102 7.83 5.77 -12.13
N THR A 103 7.21 4.85 -12.86
CA THR A 103 7.76 3.54 -13.29
C THR A 103 7.92 3.46 -14.81
N ALA A 104 7.65 4.57 -15.50
CA ALA A 104 7.44 4.64 -16.95
C ALA A 104 8.52 3.93 -17.75
N GLY A 105 8.08 2.83 -18.37
CA GLY A 105 8.79 2.11 -19.43
C GLY A 105 9.66 0.94 -18.98
N GLY A 106 9.82 0.71 -17.67
CA GLY A 106 10.73 -0.32 -17.17
C GLY A 106 10.07 -1.67 -16.87
N ILE A 107 8.89 -1.67 -16.24
CA ILE A 107 8.31 -2.89 -15.66
C ILE A 107 6.85 -3.06 -16.06
N ASP A 108 6.53 -4.26 -16.55
CA ASP A 108 5.17 -4.73 -16.79
C ASP A 108 4.52 -5.16 -15.46
N PHE A 109 3.57 -4.36 -14.96
CA PHE A 109 2.87 -4.67 -13.72
C PHE A 109 1.96 -5.90 -13.83
N GLY A 110 1.56 -6.30 -15.04
CA GLY A 110 0.84 -7.55 -15.26
C GLY A 110 1.68 -8.78 -14.92
N LYS A 111 3.01 -8.66 -14.97
CA LYS A 111 3.95 -9.73 -14.57
C LYS A 111 4.53 -9.51 -13.18
N LEU A 112 4.65 -8.26 -12.75
CA LEU A 112 5.17 -7.94 -11.41
C LEU A 112 4.15 -8.24 -10.32
N LEU A 113 2.88 -7.86 -10.49
CA LEU A 113 1.85 -8.05 -9.46
C LEU A 113 1.68 -9.51 -9.05
N PRO A 114 1.66 -10.50 -9.97
CA PRO A 114 1.61 -11.92 -9.61
C PRO A 114 2.84 -12.39 -8.83
N VAL A 115 4.00 -11.78 -9.02
CA VAL A 115 5.21 -12.07 -8.24
C VAL A 115 5.10 -11.46 -6.83
N LEU A 116 4.55 -10.25 -6.72
CA LEU A 116 4.42 -9.55 -5.45
C LEU A 116 3.29 -10.06 -4.58
N ALA A 117 2.20 -10.54 -5.17
CA ALA A 117 1.00 -10.92 -4.45
C ALA A 117 1.22 -12.02 -3.39
N PRO A 118 1.90 -13.14 -3.67
CA PRO A 118 2.21 -14.16 -2.65
C PRO A 118 3.12 -13.62 -1.52
N ILE A 119 4.04 -12.70 -1.84
CA ILE A 119 4.94 -12.10 -0.85
C ILE A 119 4.16 -11.20 0.12
N VAL A 120 3.31 -10.32 -0.43
CA VAL A 120 2.46 -9.41 0.37
C VAL A 120 1.50 -10.23 1.24
N MET A 121 0.92 -11.30 0.69
CA MET A 121 0.07 -12.22 1.46
C MET A 121 0.83 -12.90 2.59
N GLY A 122 2.02 -13.44 2.33
CA GLY A 122 2.86 -14.07 3.36
C GLY A 122 3.26 -13.10 4.48
N LEU A 123 3.57 -11.86 4.14
CA LEU A 123 3.86 -10.79 5.10
C LEU A 123 2.66 -10.46 5.99
N ILE A 124 1.48 -10.30 5.38
CA ILE A 124 0.24 -10.04 6.13
C ILE A 124 -0.08 -11.25 7.01
N ALA A 125 0.03 -12.48 6.50
CA ALA A 125 -0.24 -13.70 7.25
C ALA A 125 0.68 -13.83 8.47
N ASN A 126 1.97 -13.52 8.31
CA ASN A 126 2.91 -13.50 9.42
C ASN A 126 2.63 -12.36 10.42
N ALA A 127 2.21 -11.18 9.93
CA ALA A 127 1.86 -10.05 10.78
C ALA A 127 0.56 -10.29 11.57
N THR A 128 -0.41 -11.02 11.00
CA THR A 128 -1.68 -11.35 11.66
C THR A 128 -1.54 -12.56 12.58
N LYS A 129 -0.64 -13.51 12.29
CA LYS A 129 -0.36 -14.69 13.13
C LYS A 129 -0.07 -14.37 14.60
N GLY A 130 0.55 -13.22 14.89
CA GLY A 130 0.80 -12.75 16.26
C GLY A 130 -0.34 -11.95 16.90
N LYS A 131 -1.38 -11.60 16.13
CA LYS A 131 -2.50 -10.72 16.51
C LYS A 131 -3.84 -11.45 16.65
N SER A 132 -3.93 -12.69 16.18
CA SER A 132 -5.15 -13.53 16.24
C SER A 132 -5.58 -13.99 17.64
N THR A 133 -4.90 -13.57 18.72
CA THR A 133 -5.12 -14.12 20.07
C THR A 133 -5.94 -13.25 21.03
N GLY A 134 -6.59 -12.15 20.64
CA GLY A 134 -7.37 -11.42 21.67
C GLY A 134 -8.16 -10.14 21.38
N GLY A 135 -8.43 -9.74 20.13
CA GLY A 135 -9.21 -8.50 19.91
C GLY A 135 -10.02 -8.56 18.62
N GLY A 136 -11.34 -8.49 18.74
CA GLY A 136 -12.31 -8.59 17.64
C GLY A 136 -12.35 -7.40 16.68
N GLY A 137 -11.19 -6.95 16.19
CA GLY A 137 -11.10 -6.06 15.03
C GLY A 137 -10.86 -6.89 13.78
N GLY A 138 -11.72 -6.73 12.78
CA GLY A 138 -11.64 -7.51 11.55
C GLY A 138 -10.35 -7.20 10.76
N LEU A 139 -10.07 -8.00 9.73
CA LEU A 139 -8.92 -7.75 8.85
C LEU A 139 -8.99 -6.35 8.21
N GLY A 140 -10.20 -5.86 7.92
CA GLY A 140 -10.45 -4.50 7.43
C GLY A 140 -10.03 -3.41 8.42
N ASP A 141 -10.20 -3.61 9.73
CA ASP A 141 -9.75 -2.66 10.75
C ASP A 141 -8.23 -2.68 10.90
N ILE A 142 -7.62 -3.85 10.77
CA ILE A 142 -6.16 -4.01 10.83
C ILE A 142 -5.54 -3.34 9.60
N LEU A 143 -6.03 -3.63 8.40
CA LEU A 143 -5.53 -3.07 7.15
C LEU A 143 -5.89 -1.58 7.03
N GLY A 144 -7.07 -1.17 7.48
CA GLY A 144 -7.53 0.22 7.52
C GLY A 144 -6.76 1.05 8.55
N GLY A 145 -6.48 0.51 9.73
CA GLY A 145 -5.58 1.12 10.70
C GLY A 145 -4.13 1.14 10.23
N LEU A 146 -3.73 0.23 9.34
CA LEU A 146 -2.40 0.21 8.75
C LEU A 146 -2.24 1.24 7.62
N LEU A 147 -3.28 1.41 6.81
CA LEU A 147 -3.34 2.29 5.65
C LEU A 147 -3.71 3.74 6.04
N GLY A 148 -4.56 3.89 7.06
CA GLY A 148 -5.14 5.15 7.51
C GLY A 148 -4.78 5.56 8.95
N GLY A 149 -4.00 4.76 9.67
CA GLY A 149 -3.57 5.05 11.05
C GLY A 149 -2.45 6.08 11.12
N GLY A 150 -2.82 7.33 10.88
CA GLY A 150 -2.04 8.52 11.19
C GLY A 150 -2.91 9.60 11.80
N GLN A 151 -3.80 9.25 12.75
CA GLN A 151 -4.56 10.24 13.52
C GLN A 151 -5.13 9.67 14.83
N ASN A 152 -4.24 9.39 15.80
CA ASN A 152 -4.30 9.98 17.16
C ASN A 152 -3.22 9.42 18.09
N GLU A 153 -2.72 10.31 18.96
CA GLU A 153 -1.86 10.10 20.14
C GLU A 153 -0.34 9.98 19.94
N GLN A 154 0.29 11.16 19.87
CA GLN A 154 1.33 11.63 20.80
C GLN A 154 2.38 10.59 21.26
N SER A 155 3.57 10.61 20.64
CA SER A 155 4.87 10.85 21.29
C SER A 155 6.03 10.28 20.45
N SER A 156 7.02 11.14 20.19
CA SER A 156 8.42 10.86 19.91
C SER A 156 8.81 9.90 18.76
N GLY A 157 9.33 10.52 17.69
CA GLY A 157 10.60 10.11 17.09
C GLY A 157 10.60 8.87 16.19
N GLY A 158 10.62 9.11 14.88
CA GLY A 158 11.01 8.11 13.88
C GLY A 158 10.23 8.29 12.59
N GLY A 159 10.91 8.80 11.55
CA GLY A 159 10.33 9.02 10.23
C GLY A 159 9.63 7.78 9.71
N GLY A 160 8.30 7.87 9.57
CA GLY A 160 7.47 6.76 9.14
C GLY A 160 6.31 7.30 8.34
N LEU A 161 6.28 6.92 7.06
CA LEU A 161 5.16 6.79 6.13
C LEU A 161 4.18 7.98 5.97
N GLY A 162 3.80 8.74 6.99
CA GLY A 162 2.87 9.87 6.90
C GLY A 162 3.22 10.90 5.83
N ASP A 163 4.50 11.18 5.60
CA ASP A 163 4.96 12.14 4.58
C ASP A 163 4.77 11.66 3.14
N ILE A 164 4.93 10.35 2.88
CA ILE A 164 4.79 9.79 1.51
C ILE A 164 3.30 9.57 1.18
N LEU A 165 2.52 9.19 2.18
CA LEU A 165 1.07 8.96 2.07
C LEU A 165 0.33 10.28 1.97
N GLY A 166 0.72 11.30 2.73
CA GLY A 166 0.19 12.67 2.63
C GLY A 166 0.46 13.28 1.25
N GLY A 167 1.60 12.97 0.64
CA GLY A 167 1.94 13.38 -0.72
C GLY A 167 1.20 12.62 -1.84
N LEU A 168 0.82 11.36 -1.62
CA LEU A 168 0.14 10.52 -2.63
C LEU A 168 -1.40 10.55 -2.49
N GLY A 169 -1.90 10.60 -1.26
CA GLY A 169 -3.34 10.71 -0.96
C GLY A 169 -3.95 12.01 -1.51
N GLY A 170 -3.16 13.09 -1.58
CA GLY A 170 -3.55 14.33 -2.27
C GLY A 170 -3.56 14.24 -3.79
N MET A 171 -2.94 13.21 -4.39
CA MET A 171 -2.87 13.04 -5.85
C MET A 171 -3.84 11.99 -6.39
N PHE A 172 -4.20 10.97 -5.59
CA PHE A 172 -5.17 9.93 -5.97
C PHE A 172 -6.60 10.20 -5.48
N GLY A 173 -6.77 11.11 -4.52
CA GLY A 173 -8.06 11.66 -4.11
C GLY A 173 -8.56 12.73 -5.09
N GLY A 174 -8.88 12.32 -6.31
CA GLY A 174 -9.43 13.18 -7.35
C GLY A 174 -10.81 13.73 -6.97
N GLY A 175 -10.81 14.88 -6.30
CA GLY A 175 -11.96 15.72 -6.05
C GLY A 175 -11.61 17.18 -6.33
N GLN A 176 -11.70 17.56 -7.61
CA GLN A 176 -12.00 18.92 -8.05
C GLN A 176 -11.13 20.07 -7.48
N GLN A 177 -9.94 20.31 -8.04
CA GLN A 177 -9.38 21.66 -8.00
C GLN A 177 -10.01 22.51 -9.12
N SER A 178 -11.23 22.97 -8.83
CA SER A 178 -11.79 24.16 -9.44
C SER A 178 -11.92 25.21 -8.34
N GLY A 179 -11.24 26.34 -8.48
CA GLY A 179 -11.54 27.56 -7.73
C GLY A 179 -10.67 27.85 -6.51
N SER A 180 -9.90 28.92 -6.64
CA SER A 180 -9.62 29.97 -5.63
C SER A 180 -10.05 29.72 -4.18
N ASN A 181 -9.09 29.74 -3.25
CA ASN A 181 -9.03 30.64 -2.07
C ASN A 181 -7.74 30.31 -1.30
N SER A 182 -6.69 31.13 -1.29
CA SER A 182 -6.60 32.33 -0.44
C SER A 182 -7.41 32.23 0.86
N GLY A 183 -6.97 31.34 1.74
CA GLY A 183 -7.52 31.15 3.09
C GLY A 183 -6.45 31.33 4.15
N GLY A 184 -5.57 32.33 3.98
CA GLY A 184 -4.76 32.85 5.08
C GLY A 184 -5.70 33.45 6.12
N ASN A 185 -5.46 33.13 7.38
CA ASN A 185 -6.23 33.53 8.56
C ASN A 185 -6.16 35.04 8.84
N VAL A 186 -6.61 35.88 7.91
CA VAL A 186 -6.59 37.35 8.04
C VAL A 186 -7.61 37.84 9.08
N VAL A 187 -8.64 37.05 9.39
CA VAL A 187 -9.63 37.40 10.43
C VAL A 187 -9.08 37.24 11.86
N GLY A 188 -8.07 36.39 12.06
CA GLY A 188 -7.40 36.23 13.36
C GLY A 188 -6.46 37.38 13.70
N ASP A 189 -5.72 37.88 12.71
CA ASP A 189 -4.69 38.91 12.91
C ASP A 189 -5.25 40.34 12.99
N ILE A 190 -6.41 40.62 12.38
CA ILE A 190 -7.03 41.96 12.45
C ILE A 190 -7.75 42.18 13.80
N LEU A 191 -8.25 41.12 14.44
CA LEU A 191 -8.94 41.22 15.73
C LEU A 191 -7.99 41.26 16.93
N GLY A 192 -6.76 40.77 16.80
CA GLY A 192 -5.72 40.84 17.84
C GLY A 192 -5.04 42.22 17.98
N GLY A 193 -5.09 43.06 16.94
CA GLY A 193 -4.38 44.35 16.89
C GLY A 193 -5.11 45.57 17.48
N LEU A 194 -6.42 45.48 17.77
CA LEU A 194 -7.25 46.64 18.16
C LEU A 194 -7.62 46.69 19.65
N PHE A 195 -7.40 45.62 20.43
CA PHE A 195 -7.83 45.57 21.84
C PHE A 195 -6.70 45.51 22.89
N GLY A 196 -5.44 45.63 22.49
CA GLY A 196 -4.29 45.47 23.39
C GLY A 196 -3.58 46.75 23.85
N LYS A 197 -4.17 47.94 23.69
CA LYS A 197 -3.54 49.22 24.08
C LYS A 197 -4.28 49.89 25.23
N LYS A 198 -3.79 49.68 26.44
CA LYS A 198 -3.70 50.69 27.52
C LYS A 198 -2.72 50.23 28.58
#